data_AF-A0A6G3WK79-F1
#
_entry.id   AF-A0A6G3WK79-F1
#
_cell.length_a   1.000
_cell.length_b   1.000
_cell.length_c   1.000
_cell.angle_alpha   90.00
_cell.angle_beta   90.00
_cell.angle_gamma   90.00
#
_symmetry.space_group_name_H-M   'P 1'
#
loop_
_entity.id
_entity.type
_entity.pdbx_description
1 polymer ?
#
loop_
_entity_poly.entity_id
_entity_poly.type
_entity_poly.pdbx_seq_one_letter_code
_entity_poly.pdbx_strand_id
1 'polypeptide(L)'
;SAQQTADATAAQPGPDDLARLTAATEFLDHEHASVRAFVDKALDGIDRESAGQVDLAVALYYAVRDGIHYEVYGADLSPEGLRASSIIAGGKGFCL
;
A
#
# COMPACT_ATOMS: atom_id res chain seq x y z
N SER A 1 -32.39 -31.04 14.70
CA SER A 1 -32.80 -29.92 13.83
C SER A 1 -31.63 -28.99 13.65
N ALA A 2 -31.44 -28.53 12.41
CA ALA A 2 -30.18 -28.14 11.82
C ALA A 2 -29.48 -26.93 12.45
N GLN A 3 -28.15 -27.08 12.53
CA GLN A 3 -27.15 -26.03 12.65
C GLN A 3 -27.45 -24.88 11.69
N GLN A 4 -27.69 -23.67 12.19
CA GLN A 4 -27.72 -22.45 11.38
C GLN A 4 -26.28 -22.05 11.06
N THR A 5 -25.77 -22.54 9.94
CA THR A 5 -24.68 -21.89 9.21
C THR A 5 -25.30 -20.77 8.38
N ALA A 6 -25.45 -19.59 8.98
CA ALA A 6 -25.85 -18.38 8.25
C ALA A 6 -24.59 -17.57 7.95
N ASP A 7 -24.30 -17.51 6.66
CA ASP A 7 -23.35 -16.68 5.95
C ASP A 7 -23.36 -15.23 6.48
N ALA A 8 -22.40 -14.86 7.30
CA ALA A 8 -22.24 -13.50 7.79
C ALA A 8 -21.53 -12.68 6.70
N THR A 9 -22.31 -12.02 5.83
CA THR A 9 -21.79 -10.86 5.08
C THR A 9 -21.22 -9.89 6.10
N ALA A 10 -19.89 -9.78 6.18
CA ALA A 10 -19.25 -8.84 7.09
C ALA A 10 -19.81 -7.44 6.83
N ALA A 11 -20.37 -6.81 7.86
CA ALA A 11 -20.87 -5.45 7.77
C ALA A 11 -19.76 -4.54 7.21
N GLN A 12 -20.13 -3.61 6.33
CA GLN A 12 -19.16 -2.65 5.78
C GLN A 12 -18.52 -1.84 6.92
N PRO A 13 -17.19 -1.68 6.92
CA PRO A 13 -16.49 -0.93 7.96
C PRO A 13 -17.00 0.50 8.04
N GLY A 14 -17.18 1.02 9.25
CA GLY A 14 -17.55 2.41 9.47
C GLY A 14 -16.39 3.37 9.14
N PRO A 15 -16.63 4.69 9.11
CA PRO A 15 -15.58 5.68 8.88
C PRO A 15 -14.39 5.60 9.84
N ASP A 16 -14.64 5.35 11.13
CA ASP A 16 -13.59 5.19 12.14
C ASP A 16 -12.77 3.91 11.92
N ASP A 17 -13.42 2.83 11.46
CA ASP A 17 -12.73 1.61 11.07
C ASP A 17 -11.84 1.85 9.86
N LEU A 18 -12.35 2.55 8.84
CA LEU A 18 -11.57 2.90 7.65
C LEU A 18 -10.35 3.74 8.02
N ALA A 19 -10.53 4.79 8.83
CA ALA A 19 -9.43 5.63 9.29
C ALA A 19 -8.35 4.81 10.03
N ARG A 20 -8.75 3.88 10.89
CA ARG A 20 -7.83 2.96 11.59
C ARG A 20 -7.15 1.97 10.64
N LEU A 21 -7.88 1.44 9.65
CA LEU A 21 -7.39 0.44 8.70
C LEU A 21 -6.47 1.03 7.63
N THR A 22 -6.52 2.35 7.39
CA THR A 22 -5.65 3.06 6.45
C THR A 22 -4.57 3.91 7.13
N ALA A 23 -4.53 3.92 8.46
CA ALA A 23 -3.47 4.59 9.21
C ALA A 23 -2.10 4.00 8.84
N ALA A 24 -1.04 4.81 8.90
CA ALA A 24 0.31 4.31 8.71
C ALA A 24 0.63 3.21 9.73
N THR A 25 1.39 2.22 9.28
CA THR A 25 1.82 1.10 10.11
C THR A 25 3.35 1.04 10.14
N GLU A 26 3.90 0.10 10.90
CA GLU A 26 5.36 -0.12 10.95
C GLU A 26 5.95 -0.44 9.57
N PHE A 27 5.26 -1.23 8.75
CA PHE A 27 5.75 -1.67 7.42
C PHE A 27 5.21 -0.80 6.29
N LEU A 28 3.94 -0.41 6.34
CA LEU A 28 3.36 0.57 5.41
C LEU A 28 3.42 1.96 6.04
N ASP A 29 4.64 2.48 6.16
CA ASP A 29 4.97 3.78 6.77
C ASP A 29 4.76 4.93 5.78
N HIS A 30 3.58 5.00 5.16
CA HIS A 30 3.28 5.92 4.05
C HIS A 30 3.37 7.41 4.38
N GLU A 31 3.41 7.76 5.68
CA GLU A 31 3.66 9.12 6.13
C GLU A 31 5.14 9.54 6.05
N HIS A 32 6.06 8.58 5.86
CA HIS A 32 7.48 8.86 5.70
C HIS A 32 7.73 9.70 4.43
N ALA A 33 8.65 10.67 4.54
CA ALA A 33 8.87 11.66 3.49
C ALA A 33 9.26 11.04 2.12
N SER A 34 10.05 9.96 2.12
CA SER A 34 10.42 9.25 0.88
C SER A 34 9.23 8.57 0.21
N VAL A 35 8.28 8.03 0.99
CA VAL A 35 7.08 7.38 0.46
C VAL A 35 6.15 8.43 -0.12
N ARG A 36 5.95 9.56 0.59
CA ARG A 36 5.16 10.70 0.07
C ARG A 36 5.75 11.26 -1.22
N ALA A 37 7.08 11.45 -1.27
CA ALA A 37 7.75 11.91 -2.49
C ALA A 37 7.62 10.91 -3.66
N PHE A 38 7.67 9.60 -3.38
CA PHE A 38 7.42 8.58 -4.38
C PHE A 38 5.99 8.63 -4.92
N VAL A 39 4.99 8.71 -4.03
CA VAL A 39 3.57 8.89 -4.39
C VAL A 39 3.40 10.17 -5.22
N ASP A 40 4.05 11.26 -4.81
CA ASP A 40 3.93 12.53 -5.51
C ASP A 40 4.47 12.47 -6.94
N LYS A 41 5.60 11.79 -7.11
CA LYS A 41 6.18 11.51 -8.42
C LYS A 41 5.31 10.56 -9.25
N ALA A 42 4.78 9.51 -8.65
CA ALA A 42 3.96 8.51 -9.33
C ALA A 42 2.64 9.11 -9.87
N LEU A 43 2.13 10.14 -9.20
CA LEU A 43 0.91 10.85 -9.55
C LEU A 43 1.18 12.19 -10.24
N ASP A 44 2.41 12.45 -10.69
CA ASP A 44 2.74 13.68 -11.39
C ASP A 44 1.93 13.80 -12.69
N GLY A 45 1.42 15.00 -12.98
CA GLY A 45 0.53 15.25 -14.11
C GLY A 45 -0.91 14.71 -13.97
N ILE A 46 -1.28 14.09 -12.83
CA ILE A 46 -2.66 13.69 -12.53
C ILE A 46 -3.30 14.72 -11.60
N ASP A 47 -4.44 15.30 -12.01
CA ASP A 47 -5.27 16.11 -11.13
C ASP A 47 -6.00 15.22 -10.12
N ARG A 48 -5.49 15.18 -8.89
CA ARG A 48 -5.99 14.29 -7.83
C ARG A 48 -7.39 14.66 -7.33
N GLU A 49 -7.81 15.91 -7.51
CA GLU A 49 -9.14 16.37 -7.07
C GLU A 49 -10.25 15.86 -7.99
N SER A 50 -9.94 15.64 -9.28
CA SER A 50 -10.88 15.18 -10.28
C SER A 50 -10.71 13.70 -10.67
N ALA A 51 -9.56 13.09 -10.39
CA ALA A 51 -9.28 11.69 -10.69
C ALA A 51 -10.12 10.72 -9.85
N GLY A 52 -10.50 9.59 -10.45
CA GLY A 52 -11.11 8.49 -9.72
C GLY A 52 -10.11 7.78 -8.82
N GLN A 53 -10.55 7.31 -7.66
CA GLN A 53 -9.68 6.58 -6.72
C GLN A 53 -9.04 5.33 -7.33
N VAL A 54 -9.74 4.67 -8.27
CA VAL A 54 -9.21 3.52 -9.00
C VAL A 54 -8.06 3.93 -9.92
N ASP A 55 -8.17 5.06 -10.60
CA ASP A 55 -7.12 5.54 -11.51
C ASP A 55 -5.84 5.90 -10.74
N LEU A 56 -5.99 6.54 -9.58
CA LEU A 56 -4.88 6.84 -8.67
C LEU A 56 -4.21 5.55 -8.17
N ALA A 57 -5.00 4.56 -7.75
CA ALA A 57 -4.47 3.28 -7.29
C ALA A 57 -3.73 2.52 -8.40
N VAL A 58 -4.26 2.53 -9.63
CA VAL A 58 -3.61 1.91 -10.80
C VAL A 58 -2.28 2.60 -11.14
N ALA A 59 -2.24 3.94 -11.10
CA ALA A 59 -1.00 4.69 -11.33
C ALA A 59 0.07 4.34 -10.28
N LEU A 60 -0.30 4.30 -9.00
CA LEU A 60 0.61 3.88 -7.92
C LEU A 60 1.09 2.44 -8.09
N TYR A 61 0.18 1.53 -8.46
CA TYR A 61 0.53 0.14 -8.73
C TYR A 61 1.57 0.02 -9.85
N TYR A 62 1.41 0.74 -10.97
CA TYR A 62 2.38 0.72 -12.05
C TYR A 62 3.72 1.34 -11.65
N ALA A 63 3.71 2.43 -10.87
CA ALA A 63 4.94 3.01 -10.35
C ALA A 63 5.73 2.03 -9.48
N VAL A 64 5.05 1.25 -8.63
CA VAL A 64 5.68 0.21 -7.81
C VAL A 64 6.17 -0.95 -8.67
N ARG A 65 5.30 -1.53 -9.50
CA ARG A 65 5.61 -2.70 -10.35
C ARG A 65 6.77 -2.44 -11.29
N ASP A 66 6.81 -1.26 -11.89
CA ASP A 66 7.78 -0.92 -12.93
C ASP A 66 9.04 -0.24 -12.35
N GLY A 67 8.93 0.37 -11.16
CA GLY A 67 9.99 1.14 -10.53
C GLY A 67 10.76 0.43 -9.41
N ILE A 68 10.23 -0.67 -8.85
CA ILE A 68 10.87 -1.41 -7.75
C ILE A 68 11.26 -2.79 -8.24
N HIS A 69 12.54 -3.12 -8.12
CA HIS A 69 13.05 -4.43 -8.52
C HIS A 69 12.53 -5.53 -7.59
N TYR A 70 11.89 -6.54 -8.17
CA TYR A 70 11.48 -7.71 -7.41
C TYR A 70 12.70 -8.59 -7.07
N GLU A 71 13.05 -8.65 -5.80
CA GLU A 71 14.23 -9.33 -5.27
C GLU A 71 13.81 -10.53 -4.41
N VAL A 72 14.25 -11.74 -4.79
CA VAL A 72 13.84 -13.01 -4.15
C VAL A 72 14.90 -13.55 -3.19
N TYR A 73 16.18 -13.29 -3.46
CA TYR A 73 17.29 -13.93 -2.75
C TYR A 73 18.03 -12.97 -1.82
N GLY A 74 18.06 -11.68 -2.16
CA GLY A 74 18.80 -10.63 -1.47
C GLY A 74 17.92 -9.62 -0.73
N ALA A 75 16.65 -9.96 -0.48
CA ALA A 75 15.74 -9.09 0.27
C ALA A 75 16.11 -9.11 1.75
N ASP A 76 16.22 -7.92 2.35
CA ASP A 76 16.37 -7.79 3.79
C ASP A 76 14.99 -7.99 4.44
N LEU A 77 14.80 -9.15 5.05
CA LEU A 77 13.54 -9.53 5.71
C LEU A 77 13.47 -9.08 7.18
N SER A 78 14.37 -8.21 7.63
CA SER A 78 14.26 -7.56 8.93
C SER A 78 13.09 -6.57 8.94
N PRO A 79 12.55 -6.20 10.12
CA PRO A 79 11.48 -5.21 10.19
C PRO A 79 11.83 -3.86 9.55
N GLU A 80 13.10 -3.45 9.61
CA GLU A 80 13.59 -2.24 8.97
C GLU A 80 13.63 -2.38 7.45
N GLY A 81 14.14 -3.51 6.95
CA GLY A 81 14.26 -3.79 5.51
C GLY A 81 12.90 -3.89 4.79
N LEU A 82 11.87 -4.34 5.51
CA LEU A 82 10.51 -4.50 5.00
C LEU A 82 9.65 -3.22 5.06
N ARG A 83 10.18 -2.09 5.57
CA ARG A 83 9.43 -0.83 5.51
C ARG A 83 9.30 -0.33 4.08
N ALA A 84 8.15 0.24 3.73
CA ALA A 84 7.91 0.84 2.42
C ALA A 84 8.95 1.92 2.11
N SER A 85 9.32 2.73 3.11
CA SER A 85 10.39 3.73 2.98
C SER A 85 11.76 3.12 2.65
N SER A 86 12.14 2.00 3.29
CA SER A 86 13.38 1.25 3.01
C SER A 86 13.37 0.60 1.64
N ILE A 87 12.25 -0.02 1.25
CA ILE A 87 12.06 -0.62 -0.07
C ILE A 87 12.21 0.43 -1.17
N ILE A 88 11.58 1.60 -1.01
CA ILE A 88 11.70 2.72 -1.95
C ILE A 88 13.13 3.24 -2.01
N ALA A 89 13.80 3.40 -0.87
CA ALA A 89 15.20 3.87 -0.82
C ALA A 89 16.17 2.86 -1.47
N GLY A 90 15.94 1.56 -1.26
CA GLY A 90 16.74 0.48 -1.83
C GLY A 90 16.41 0.16 -3.30
N GLY A 91 15.26 0.62 -3.80
CA GLY A 91 14.79 0.35 -5.17
C GLY A 91 14.50 -1.13 -5.44
N LYS A 92 14.36 -1.95 -4.40
CA LYS A 92 14.10 -3.38 -4.49
C LYS A 92 13.27 -3.87 -3.32
N GLY A 93 12.42 -4.87 -3.56
CA GLY A 93 11.52 -5.42 -2.56
C GLY A 93 11.12 -6.86 -2.87
N PHE A 94 10.50 -7.51 -1.90
CA PHE A 94 9.96 -8.87 -2.01
C PHE A 94 8.42 -8.82 -1.95
N CYS A 95 7.71 -9.93 -2.06
CA CYS A 95 6.24 -9.96 -2.07
C CYS A 95 5.56 -9.64 -0.72
N LEU A 96 6.33 -9.23 0.29
CA LEU A 96 5.87 -8.96 1.66
C LEU A 96 5.79 -7.45 1.91
#